data_AF-A0A9X0CPQ5-F1
#
_entry.id   AF-A0A9X0CPQ5-F1
#
_cell.length_a   1.000
_cell.length_b   1.000
_cell.length_c   1.000
_cell.angle_alpha   90.00
_cell.angle_beta   90.00
_cell.angle_gamma   90.00
#
_symmetry.space_group_name_H-M   'P 1'
#
loop_
_entity.id
_entity.type
_entity.pdbx_description
1 polymer ?
#
loop_
_entity_poly.entity_id
_entity_poly.type
_entity_poly.pdbx_seq_one_letter_code
_entity_poly.pdbx_strand_id
1 'polypeptide(L)'
;MKAIEFFDSLSDKCQKLQKFLTDSAMCLPSRDIQVSQDNLKALQQDINEKREEFIPKKKFAFKARKKEASTKGEGQINQEMKNKDALTATEKTLFDASLGFQGVTDQTLTMASSQLRVHSTTDSKFYLHVTSRAIVEDCSRVGFAPFNWEYEALQSDFKSAGLDPLENNWSIVNDFNWLKTDEPSPNWFIISEDQRANKWTL
;
A
#
# COMPACT_ATOMS: atom_id res chain seq x y z
N MET A 1 24.70 -27.21 -16.00
CA MET A 1 23.34 -26.78 -15.68
C MET A 1 22.86 -25.96 -16.88
N LYS A 2 21.88 -26.45 -17.65
CA LYS A 2 21.53 -25.82 -18.94
C LYS A 2 20.83 -24.49 -18.65
N ALA A 3 21.25 -23.39 -19.27
CA ALA A 3 20.67 -22.05 -19.06
C ALA A 3 19.11 -22.04 -19.15
N ILE A 4 18.56 -22.92 -19.99
CA ILE A 4 17.13 -23.17 -20.13
C ILE A 4 16.48 -23.60 -18.81
N GLU A 5 17.03 -24.59 -18.10
CA GLU A 5 16.49 -25.11 -16.84
C GLU A 5 16.52 -24.05 -15.72
N PHE A 6 17.52 -23.16 -15.75
CA PHE A 6 17.62 -22.05 -14.81
C PHE A 6 16.52 -21.01 -15.02
N PHE A 7 16.31 -20.55 -16.26
CA PHE A 7 15.23 -19.60 -16.58
C PHE A 7 13.83 -20.20 -16.40
N ASP A 8 13.65 -21.49 -16.70
CA ASP A 8 12.40 -22.19 -16.42
C ASP A 8 12.14 -22.25 -14.89
N SER A 9 13.17 -22.55 -14.09
CA SER A 9 13.06 -22.51 -12.62
C SER A 9 12.76 -21.12 -12.06
N LEU A 10 13.35 -20.06 -12.62
CA LEU A 10 13.04 -18.68 -12.24
C LEU A 10 11.60 -18.30 -12.59
N SER A 11 11.12 -18.70 -13.77
CA SER A 11 9.74 -18.46 -14.19
C SER A 11 8.74 -19.20 -13.29
N ASP A 12 9.02 -20.45 -12.91
CA ASP A 12 8.21 -21.21 -11.96
C ASP A 12 8.14 -20.53 -10.58
N LYS A 13 9.25 -19.98 -10.09
CA LYS A 13 9.27 -19.24 -8.83
C LYS A 13 8.47 -17.95 -8.92
N CYS A 14 8.56 -17.23 -10.05
CA CYS A 14 7.78 -16.03 -10.31
C CYS A 14 6.27 -16.34 -10.32
N GLN A 15 5.86 -17.43 -10.97
CA GLN A 15 4.46 -17.89 -10.97
C GLN A 15 3.97 -18.27 -9.57
N LYS A 16 4.81 -18.93 -8.75
CA LYS A 16 4.48 -19.22 -7.35
C LYS A 16 4.29 -17.95 -6.52
N LEU A 17 5.13 -16.94 -6.72
CA LEU A 17 4.98 -15.62 -6.10
C LEU A 17 3.68 -14.93 -6.54
N GLN A 18 3.34 -14.98 -7.83
CA GLN A 18 2.09 -14.42 -8.34
C GLN A 18 0.86 -15.13 -7.78
N LYS A 19 0.93 -16.46 -7.62
CA LYS A 19 -0.10 -17.24 -6.94
C LYS A 19 -0.23 -16.83 -5.46
N PHE A 20 0.89 -16.72 -4.74
CA PHE A 20 0.89 -16.30 -3.34
C PHE A 20 0.28 -14.92 -3.13
N LEU A 21 0.60 -13.97 -4.02
CA LEU A 21 0.00 -12.63 -4.00
C LEU A 21 -1.51 -12.69 -4.26
N THR A 22 -1.95 -13.55 -5.18
CA THR A 22 -3.39 -13.73 -5.47
C THR A 22 -4.13 -14.34 -4.29
N ASP A 23 -3.55 -15.36 -3.66
CA ASP A 23 -4.13 -16.02 -2.49
C ASP A 23 -4.17 -15.07 -1.26
N SER A 24 -3.20 -14.16 -1.17
CA SER A 24 -3.10 -13.15 -0.09
C SER A 24 -3.82 -11.83 -0.43
N ALA A 25 -4.36 -11.67 -1.64
CA ALA A 25 -4.93 -10.40 -2.11
C ALA A 25 -6.12 -9.94 -1.26
N MET A 26 -6.87 -10.86 -0.66
CA MET A 26 -7.97 -10.53 0.25
C MET A 26 -7.50 -9.91 1.58
N CYS A 27 -6.21 -10.04 1.91
CA CYS A 27 -5.61 -9.58 3.16
C CYS A 27 -4.75 -8.33 2.98
N LEU A 28 -4.65 -7.78 1.76
CA LEU A 28 -3.76 -6.65 1.46
C LEU A 28 -4.56 -5.43 0.98
N PRO A 29 -4.14 -4.20 1.34
CA PRO A 29 -4.72 -2.98 0.77
C PRO A 29 -4.53 -2.92 -0.75
N SER A 30 -5.48 -2.32 -1.48
CA SER A 30 -5.45 -2.26 -2.97
C SER A 30 -4.18 -1.65 -3.53
N ARG A 31 -3.57 -0.67 -2.83
CA ARG A 31 -2.28 -0.08 -3.22
C ARG A 31 -1.16 -1.10 -3.19
N ASP A 32 -1.08 -1.90 -2.12
CA ASP A 32 0.01 -2.87 -1.93
C ASP A 32 -0.14 -4.05 -2.88
N ILE A 33 -1.38 -4.44 -3.19
CA ILE A 33 -1.67 -5.38 -4.28
C ILE A 33 -1.17 -4.81 -5.61
N GLN A 34 -1.52 -3.57 -5.93
CA GLN A 34 -1.13 -2.93 -7.20
C GLN A 34 0.39 -2.85 -7.35
N VAL A 35 1.09 -2.36 -6.31
CA VAL A 35 2.56 -2.28 -6.29
C VAL A 35 3.19 -3.66 -6.44
N SER A 36 2.69 -4.65 -5.69
CA SER A 36 3.21 -6.03 -5.78
C SER A 36 2.98 -6.65 -7.15
N GLN A 37 1.82 -6.41 -7.76
CA GLN A 37 1.51 -6.88 -9.11
C GLN A 37 2.41 -6.22 -10.16
N ASP A 38 2.65 -4.93 -10.07
CA ASP A 38 3.47 -4.19 -11.04
C ASP A 38 4.96 -4.58 -10.91
N ASN A 39 5.44 -4.79 -9.68
CA ASN A 39 6.78 -5.34 -9.44
C ASN A 39 6.93 -6.77 -10.02
N LEU A 40 5.92 -7.63 -9.87
CA LEU A 40 5.95 -8.97 -10.46
C LEU A 40 5.93 -8.94 -12.00
N LYS A 41 5.18 -8.02 -12.61
CA LYS A 41 5.19 -7.83 -14.07
C LYS A 41 6.56 -7.38 -14.56
N ALA A 42 7.17 -6.41 -13.88
CA ALA A 42 8.52 -5.94 -14.20
C ALA A 42 9.54 -7.07 -14.08
N LEU A 43 9.51 -7.85 -12.99
CA LEU A 43 10.39 -9.00 -12.82
C LEU A 43 10.18 -10.07 -13.90
N GLN A 44 8.94 -10.35 -14.28
CA GLN A 44 8.63 -11.30 -15.35
C GLN A 44 9.15 -10.80 -16.71
N GLN A 45 9.07 -9.49 -16.96
CA GLN A 45 9.65 -8.86 -18.15
C GLN A 45 11.17 -9.01 -18.15
N ASP A 46 11.86 -8.68 -17.06
CA ASP A 46 13.32 -8.82 -16.93
C ASP A 46 13.79 -10.26 -17.15
N ILE A 47 13.06 -11.23 -16.58
CA ILE A 47 13.34 -12.67 -16.78
C ILE A 47 13.19 -13.02 -18.26
N ASN A 48 12.18 -12.51 -18.95
CA ASN A 48 11.95 -12.78 -20.37
C ASN A 48 13.01 -12.12 -21.26
N GLU A 49 13.38 -10.86 -21.00
CA GLU A 49 14.43 -10.15 -21.73
C GLU A 49 15.76 -10.87 -21.60
N LYS A 50 16.14 -11.26 -20.37
CA LYS A 50 17.37 -12.04 -20.12
C LYS A 50 17.28 -13.43 -20.73
N ARG A 51 16.12 -14.06 -20.73
CA ARG A 51 15.91 -15.35 -21.42
C ARG A 51 16.16 -15.21 -22.92
N GLU A 52 15.66 -14.15 -23.56
CA GLU A 52 15.89 -13.91 -25.00
C GLU A 52 17.34 -13.56 -25.33
N GLU A 53 18.01 -12.81 -24.45
CA GLU A 53 19.44 -12.47 -24.57
C GLU A 53 20.33 -13.72 -24.52
N PHE A 54 20.08 -14.63 -23.57
CA PHE A 54 20.89 -15.84 -23.35
C PHE A 54 20.43 -17.06 -24.16
N ILE A 55 19.19 -17.07 -24.64
CA ILE A 55 18.61 -18.14 -25.46
C ILE A 55 17.99 -17.50 -26.71
N PRO A 56 18.82 -17.12 -27.70
CA PRO A 56 18.32 -16.55 -28.94
C PRO A 56 17.38 -17.55 -29.63
N LYS A 57 16.14 -17.13 -29.86
CA LYS A 57 15.12 -17.94 -30.53
C LYS A 57 15.66 -18.43 -31.88
N LYS A 58 15.86 -19.74 -32.05
CA LYS A 58 16.09 -20.33 -33.37
C LYS A 58 14.86 -20.01 -34.23
N LYS A 59 15.06 -19.26 -35.33
CA LYS A 59 14.02 -18.95 -36.31
C LYS A 59 13.59 -20.23 -37.03
N PHE A 60 12.70 -20.99 -36.39
CA PHE A 60 11.99 -22.08 -37.05
C PHE A 60 10.93 -21.46 -37.97
N ALA A 61 11.16 -21.54 -39.28
CA ALA A 61 10.13 -21.27 -40.28
C ALA A 61 9.11 -22.43 -40.27
N PHE A 62 7.86 -22.14 -39.94
CA PHE A 62 6.77 -23.13 -40.00
C PHE A 62 5.77 -22.75 -41.11
N LYS A 63 5.55 -23.69 -42.04
CA LYS A 63 4.50 -23.66 -43.07
C LYS A 63 3.13 -23.97 -42.44
N ALA A 64 2.09 -23.30 -42.93
CA ALA A 64 0.72 -23.31 -42.38
C ALA A 64 -0.18 -24.48 -42.86
N ARG A 65 -1.15 -24.91 -42.04
CA ARG A 65 -2.47 -25.43 -42.49
C ARG A 65 -3.59 -25.44 -41.40
N LYS A 66 -4.61 -24.59 -41.65
CA LYS A 66 -6.10 -24.65 -41.53
C LYS A 66 -6.86 -25.43 -40.41
N LYS A 67 -7.47 -24.65 -39.48
CA LYS A 67 -8.88 -24.49 -38.98
C LYS A 67 -9.90 -25.68 -38.92
N GLU A 68 -10.58 -25.84 -37.76
CA GLU A 68 -12.06 -25.95 -37.58
C GLU A 68 -12.50 -25.88 -36.08
N ALA A 69 -13.79 -25.56 -35.81
CA ALA A 69 -14.30 -24.85 -34.62
C ALA A 69 -15.43 -25.55 -33.82
N SER A 70 -15.45 -25.27 -32.49
CA SER A 70 -16.56 -25.03 -31.51
C SER A 70 -17.72 -26.01 -31.28
N THR A 71 -18.08 -26.26 -30.00
CA THR A 71 -19.48 -26.12 -29.46
C THR A 71 -19.51 -25.92 -27.93
N LYS A 72 -20.49 -25.13 -27.44
CA LYS A 72 -20.76 -24.66 -26.05
C LYS A 72 -21.65 -25.61 -25.22
N GLY A 73 -21.68 -25.41 -23.90
CA GLY A 73 -22.81 -25.77 -23.01
C GLY A 73 -22.69 -25.21 -21.58
N GLU A 74 -23.61 -24.32 -21.19
CA GLU A 74 -23.93 -23.82 -19.83
C GLU A 74 -24.60 -24.95 -18.99
N GLY A 75 -24.75 -25.01 -17.67
CA GLY A 75 -24.51 -24.20 -16.46
C GLY A 75 -25.33 -24.81 -15.30
N GLN A 76 -24.98 -24.61 -14.02
CA GLN A 76 -25.90 -24.42 -12.85
C GLN A 76 -25.16 -24.44 -11.48
N ILE A 77 -25.85 -23.87 -10.48
CA ILE A 77 -25.37 -23.18 -9.26
C ILE A 77 -25.83 -23.92 -7.98
N ASN A 78 -25.21 -23.55 -6.84
CA ASN A 78 -25.62 -23.66 -5.41
C ASN A 78 -24.97 -24.85 -4.65
N GLN A 79 -24.42 -24.71 -3.44
CA GLN A 79 -24.90 -24.01 -2.24
C GLN A 79 -23.78 -23.61 -1.26
N GLU A 80 -24.09 -22.58 -0.45
CA GLU A 80 -23.35 -22.04 0.69
C GLU A 80 -23.17 -23.05 1.84
N MET A 81 -22.11 -22.89 2.64
CA MET A 81 -22.20 -23.07 4.09
C MET A 81 -21.33 -22.06 4.84
N LYS A 82 -22.02 -21.37 5.75
CA LYS A 82 -21.58 -20.32 6.68
C LYS A 82 -20.48 -20.80 7.62
N ASN A 83 -19.53 -19.93 7.94
CA ASN A 83 -19.19 -19.67 9.34
C ASN A 83 -18.60 -18.27 9.49
N LYS A 84 -19.26 -17.44 10.31
CA LYS A 84 -19.12 -15.97 10.32
C LYS A 84 -18.41 -15.39 11.56
N ASP A 85 -17.79 -16.21 12.41
CA ASP A 85 -17.38 -15.76 13.73
C ASP A 85 -15.86 -15.78 14.00
N ALA A 86 -15.02 -15.78 12.96
CA ALA A 86 -13.56 -15.74 13.10
C ALA A 86 -12.88 -14.48 12.52
N LEU A 87 -13.66 -13.54 11.96
CA LEU A 87 -13.12 -12.45 11.12
C LEU A 87 -12.70 -11.19 11.89
N THR A 88 -12.99 -11.08 13.19
CA THR A 88 -12.79 -9.82 13.95
C THR A 88 -11.40 -9.63 14.53
N ALA A 89 -10.61 -10.69 14.72
CA ALA A 89 -9.26 -10.57 15.29
C ALA A 89 -8.20 -10.21 14.23
N THR A 90 -8.32 -10.81 13.04
CA THR A 90 -7.37 -10.63 11.93
C THR A 90 -7.50 -9.25 11.29
N GLU A 91 -8.72 -8.71 11.18
CA GLU A 91 -8.96 -7.34 10.70
C GLU A 91 -8.37 -6.29 11.66
N LYS A 92 -8.41 -6.55 12.97
CA LYS A 92 -7.78 -5.67 13.97
C LYS A 92 -6.26 -5.66 13.85
N THR A 93 -5.67 -6.83 13.56
CA THR A 93 -4.22 -6.99 13.35
C THR A 93 -3.75 -6.42 12.00
N LEU A 94 -4.63 -6.36 11.00
CA LEU A 94 -4.40 -5.70 9.72
C LEU A 94 -4.65 -4.18 9.77
N PHE A 95 -5.49 -3.71 10.69
CA PHE A 95 -5.58 -2.30 11.06
C PHE A 95 -4.25 -1.78 11.66
N ASP A 96 -3.56 -2.63 12.43
CA ASP A 96 -2.20 -2.38 12.95
C ASP A 96 -1.10 -2.36 11.86
N ALA A 97 -1.38 -2.88 10.66
CA ALA A 97 -0.45 -2.76 9.53
C ALA A 97 -0.50 -1.36 8.87
N SER A 98 -1.43 -0.51 9.28
CA SER A 98 -1.45 0.91 8.90
C SER A 98 -0.55 1.69 9.86
N LEU A 99 0.46 2.38 9.33
CA LEU A 99 1.28 3.32 10.11
C LEU A 99 0.37 4.28 10.89
N GLY A 100 0.44 4.21 12.21
CA GLY A 100 -0.53 4.89 13.08
C GLY A 100 -0.08 5.03 14.52
N PHE A 101 -0.83 5.82 15.28
CA PHE A 101 -0.60 6.05 16.69
C PHE A 101 -1.86 5.75 17.49
N GLN A 102 -1.69 5.11 18.64
CA GLN A 102 -2.78 4.78 19.54
C GLN A 102 -2.46 5.15 20.97
N GLY A 103 -3.44 5.73 21.69
CA GLY A 103 -3.31 5.98 23.13
C GLY A 103 -2.29 7.06 23.48
N VAL A 104 -1.94 7.93 22.53
CA VAL A 104 -0.94 8.98 22.73
C VAL A 104 -1.58 10.14 23.47
N THR A 105 -0.86 10.75 24.41
CA THR A 105 -1.32 11.94 25.14
C THR A 105 -0.18 12.91 25.38
N ASP A 106 -0.43 14.20 25.14
CA ASP A 106 0.53 15.30 25.35
C ASP A 106 1.89 15.07 24.67
N GLN A 107 1.87 14.59 23.43
CA GLN A 107 3.10 14.35 22.65
C GLN A 107 3.15 15.22 21.39
N THR A 108 4.38 15.51 20.97
CA THR A 108 4.66 16.06 19.64
C THR A 108 5.38 15.00 18.82
N LEU A 109 4.74 14.58 17.73
CA LEU A 109 5.19 13.47 16.90
C LEU A 109 5.41 13.95 15.46
N THR A 110 6.49 13.48 14.84
CA THR A 110 6.86 13.82 13.46
C THR A 110 7.01 12.55 12.63
N MET A 111 6.35 12.44 11.47
CA MET A 111 6.46 11.26 10.60
C MET A 111 6.16 11.50 9.13
N ALA A 112 6.69 10.64 8.26
CA ALA A 112 6.35 10.58 6.85
C ALA A 112 5.83 9.17 6.50
N SER A 113 4.66 9.08 5.88
CA SER A 113 4.02 7.81 5.51
C SER A 113 3.10 7.98 4.30
N SER A 114 2.53 6.89 3.75
CA SER A 114 1.50 7.01 2.71
C SER A 114 0.10 7.29 3.29
N GLN A 115 -0.20 6.73 4.47
CA GLN A 115 -1.44 6.89 5.22
C GLN A 115 -1.12 7.00 6.70
N LEU A 116 -1.93 7.77 7.43
CA LEU A 116 -1.84 7.90 8.88
C LEU A 116 -3.19 7.58 9.51
N ARG A 117 -3.21 6.72 10.53
CA ARG A 117 -4.37 6.53 11.41
C ARG A 117 -4.01 6.86 12.85
N VAL A 118 -4.78 7.75 13.47
CA VAL A 118 -4.61 8.13 14.87
C VAL A 118 -5.86 7.69 15.62
N HIS A 119 -5.67 6.95 16.70
CA HIS A 119 -6.76 6.38 17.49
C HIS A 119 -6.58 6.71 18.98
N SER A 120 -7.67 6.99 19.69
CA SER A 120 -7.66 7.19 21.16
C SER A 120 -6.57 8.18 21.63
N THR A 121 -6.40 9.31 20.93
CA THR A 121 -5.30 10.26 21.17
C THR A 121 -5.83 11.61 21.63
N THR A 122 -5.19 12.20 22.64
CA THR A 122 -5.62 13.48 23.23
C THR A 122 -4.47 14.47 23.35
N ASP A 123 -4.73 15.76 23.17
CA ASP A 123 -3.76 16.86 23.40
C ASP A 123 -2.41 16.68 22.69
N SER A 124 -2.41 16.05 21.51
CA SER A 124 -1.16 15.71 20.81
C SER A 124 -1.05 16.43 19.47
N LYS A 125 0.19 16.67 19.04
CA LYS A 125 0.53 17.41 17.82
C LYS A 125 1.25 16.48 16.84
N PHE A 126 0.83 16.47 15.60
CA PHE A 126 1.39 15.66 14.53
C PHE A 126 1.96 16.55 13.41
N TYR A 127 3.26 16.41 13.15
CA TYR A 127 3.97 17.04 12.03
C TYR A 127 4.19 15.98 10.96
N LEU A 128 3.45 16.05 9.86
CA LEU A 128 3.36 14.90 8.98
C LEU A 128 3.50 15.20 7.50
N HIS A 129 3.98 14.18 6.80
CA HIS A 129 3.93 14.05 5.35
C HIS A 129 3.11 12.81 5.04
N VAL A 130 1.96 12.98 4.37
CA VAL A 130 1.13 11.85 3.93
C VAL A 130 0.75 11.99 2.46
N THR A 131 0.93 10.94 1.67
CA THR A 131 0.56 10.98 0.25
C THR A 131 -0.94 10.81 0.01
N SER A 132 -1.67 10.15 0.93
CA SER A 132 -3.13 10.01 0.82
C SER A 132 -3.89 10.94 1.76
N ARG A 133 -4.07 10.56 3.02
CA ARG A 133 -4.81 11.32 4.03
C ARG A 133 -4.48 10.83 5.44
N ALA A 134 -4.78 11.65 6.43
CA ALA A 134 -4.83 11.23 7.82
C ALA A 134 -6.27 10.88 8.24
N ILE A 135 -6.43 9.88 9.09
CA ILE A 135 -7.71 9.50 9.69
C ILE A 135 -7.56 9.59 11.21
N VAL A 136 -8.51 10.23 11.88
CA VAL A 136 -8.59 10.28 13.34
C VAL A 136 -9.85 9.55 13.81
N GLU A 137 -9.75 8.86 14.94
CA GLU A 137 -10.84 8.13 15.59
C GLU A 137 -10.66 8.22 17.11
N ASP A 138 -11.75 8.46 17.84
CA ASP A 138 -11.73 8.63 19.31
C ASP A 138 -10.66 9.63 19.80
N CYS A 139 -10.43 10.68 19.02
CA CYS A 139 -9.41 11.69 19.29
C CYS A 139 -10.03 12.98 19.86
N SER A 140 -9.24 13.76 20.59
CA SER A 140 -9.65 15.09 21.07
C SER A 140 -8.47 16.06 21.13
N ARG A 141 -8.67 17.29 20.64
CA ARG A 141 -7.64 18.35 20.61
C ARG A 141 -6.35 17.89 19.93
N VAL A 142 -6.49 17.24 18.77
CA VAL A 142 -5.33 16.79 17.99
C VAL A 142 -4.95 17.84 16.94
N GLY A 143 -3.71 18.31 17.00
CA GLY A 143 -3.19 19.31 16.07
C GLY A 143 -2.41 18.69 14.91
N PHE A 144 -2.60 19.20 13.70
CA PHE A 144 -1.91 18.78 12.48
C PHE A 144 -1.08 19.92 11.86
N ALA A 145 0.15 19.62 11.43
CA ALA A 145 1.08 20.53 10.78
C ALA A 145 1.92 19.82 9.71
N PRO A 146 2.54 20.57 8.77
CA PRO A 146 3.48 19.98 7.81
C PRO A 146 4.67 19.32 8.52
N PHE A 147 5.20 18.25 7.92
CA PHE A 147 6.46 17.64 8.34
C PHE A 147 7.57 18.68 8.50
N ASN A 148 8.25 18.65 9.66
CA ASN A 148 9.19 19.68 10.06
C ASN A 148 10.59 19.14 10.37
N TRP A 149 10.99 18.01 9.80
CA TRP A 149 12.32 17.43 9.98
C TRP A 149 13.16 17.56 8.72
N GLU A 150 14.42 17.93 8.89
CA GLU A 150 15.43 17.91 7.83
C GLU A 150 16.70 17.24 8.33
N TYR A 151 17.24 16.33 7.51
CA TYR A 151 18.48 15.62 7.74
C TYR A 151 19.08 15.17 6.40
N GLU A 152 20.37 14.85 6.37
CA GLU A 152 21.14 14.63 5.14
C GLU A 152 20.57 13.53 4.23
N ALA A 153 20.10 12.42 4.81
CA ALA A 153 19.57 11.27 4.09
C ALA A 153 18.07 11.37 3.71
N LEU A 154 17.38 12.47 4.04
CA LEU A 154 15.91 12.59 3.93
C LEU A 154 15.38 12.21 2.55
N GLN A 155 16.00 12.71 1.47
CA GLN A 155 15.55 12.39 0.11
C GLN A 155 15.74 10.91 -0.26
N SER A 156 16.83 10.31 0.23
CA SER A 156 17.10 8.88 0.02
C SER A 156 16.07 8.01 0.74
N ASP A 157 15.69 8.40 1.95
CA ASP A 157 14.72 7.66 2.77
C ASP A 157 13.30 7.78 2.21
N PHE A 158 12.90 8.96 1.73
CA PHE A 158 11.64 9.14 1.00
C PHE A 158 11.57 8.24 -0.23
N LYS A 159 12.64 8.23 -1.04
CA LYS A 159 12.72 7.38 -2.23
C LYS A 159 12.66 5.89 -1.88
N SER A 160 13.36 5.48 -0.83
CA SER A 160 13.40 4.08 -0.38
C SER A 160 12.07 3.62 0.21
N ALA A 161 11.33 4.52 0.86
CA ALA A 161 9.97 4.30 1.35
C ALA A 161 8.89 4.39 0.25
N GLY A 162 9.26 4.76 -0.98
CA GLY A 162 8.29 4.97 -2.08
C GLY A 162 7.32 6.12 -1.81
N LEU A 163 7.78 7.15 -1.10
CA LEU A 163 7.06 8.39 -0.83
C LEU A 163 7.52 9.47 -1.81
N ASP A 164 6.58 10.13 -2.48
CA ASP A 164 6.87 11.31 -3.30
C ASP A 164 6.90 12.55 -2.39
N PRO A 165 8.05 13.28 -2.29
CA PRO A 165 8.13 14.51 -1.50
C PRO A 165 7.21 15.65 -1.98
N LEU A 166 6.69 15.57 -3.21
CA LEU A 166 5.78 16.56 -3.78
C LEU A 166 4.31 16.26 -3.46
N GLU A 167 3.97 15.02 -3.14
CA GLU A 167 2.60 14.62 -2.80
C GLU A 167 2.39 14.67 -1.28
N ASN A 168 1.95 15.82 -0.78
CA ASN A 168 1.73 16.02 0.65
C ASN A 168 0.32 16.54 1.00
N ASN A 169 -0.49 15.64 1.54
CA ASN A 169 -1.88 15.85 1.95
C ASN A 169 -2.04 15.97 3.48
N TRP A 170 -1.03 16.52 4.17
CA TRP A 170 -1.00 16.60 5.63
C TRP A 170 -2.20 17.33 6.27
N SER A 171 -2.80 18.29 5.54
CA SER A 171 -3.96 19.05 6.00
C SER A 171 -5.30 18.36 5.73
N ILE A 172 -5.29 17.25 4.99
CA ILE A 172 -6.50 16.46 4.68
C ILE A 172 -6.65 15.39 5.78
N VAL A 173 -7.45 15.74 6.79
CA VAL A 173 -7.74 14.90 7.95
C VAL A 173 -9.21 14.54 7.96
N ASN A 174 -9.50 13.24 8.02
CA ASN A 174 -10.86 12.71 8.14
C ASN A 174 -11.10 12.23 9.57
N ASP A 175 -12.15 12.71 10.20
CA ASP A 175 -12.61 12.18 11.48
C ASP A 175 -13.63 11.08 11.23
N PHE A 176 -13.28 9.85 11.61
CA PHE A 176 -14.12 8.68 11.41
C PHE A 176 -15.42 8.73 12.21
N ASN A 177 -15.39 9.34 13.40
CA ASN A 177 -16.55 9.42 14.30
C ASN A 177 -17.42 10.65 14.03
N TRP A 178 -17.03 11.53 13.10
CA TRP A 178 -17.76 12.73 12.76
C TRP A 178 -18.53 12.58 11.44
N LEU A 179 -19.81 12.19 11.54
CA LEU A 179 -20.68 11.93 10.38
C LEU A 179 -21.33 13.19 9.78
N LYS A 180 -21.13 14.36 10.39
CA LYS A 180 -21.70 15.61 9.89
C LYS A 180 -20.84 16.15 8.76
N THR A 181 -21.43 16.28 7.57
CA THR A 181 -20.74 16.84 6.39
C THR A 181 -20.71 18.37 6.40
N ASP A 182 -21.68 19.00 7.06
CA ASP A 182 -21.86 20.46 7.02
C ASP A 182 -21.09 21.21 8.11
N GLU A 183 -20.50 20.50 9.06
CA GLU A 183 -19.76 21.06 10.20
C GLU A 183 -18.37 20.43 10.30
N PRO A 184 -17.29 21.22 10.49
CA PRO A 184 -15.97 20.66 10.75
C PRO A 184 -15.95 19.90 12.08
N SER A 185 -15.16 18.83 12.14
CA SER A 185 -14.98 18.09 13.39
C SER A 185 -14.30 18.97 14.44
N PRO A 186 -14.77 18.95 15.71
CA PRO A 186 -14.12 19.66 16.82
C PRO A 186 -12.90 18.90 17.38
N ASN A 187 -12.64 17.67 16.92
CA ASN A 187 -11.66 16.78 17.53
C ASN A 187 -10.22 17.04 17.05
N TRP A 188 -10.07 17.71 15.92
CA TRP A 188 -8.78 18.04 15.35
C TRP A 188 -8.74 19.47 14.80
N PHE A 189 -7.54 20.00 14.65
CA PHE A 189 -7.32 21.34 14.11
C PHE A 189 -5.99 21.43 13.37
N ILE A 190 -5.87 22.43 12.49
CA ILE A 190 -4.60 22.79 11.86
C ILE A 190 -3.83 23.73 12.79
N ILE A 191 -2.57 23.40 13.07
CA ILE A 191 -1.71 24.24 13.92
C ILE A 191 -1.30 25.48 13.11
N SER A 192 -1.63 26.66 13.64
CA SER A 192 -1.22 27.96 13.09
C SER A 192 0.31 28.09 13.05
N GLU A 193 0.84 28.80 12.06
CA GLU A 193 2.29 28.89 11.82
C GLU A 193 3.08 29.41 13.01
N ASP A 194 2.51 30.35 13.77
CA ASP A 194 3.08 30.95 14.99
C ASP A 194 3.17 29.95 16.17
N GLN A 195 2.36 28.89 16.15
CA GLN A 195 2.30 27.89 17.20
C GLN A 195 3.03 26.59 16.85
N ARG A 196 3.61 26.51 15.64
CA ARG A 196 4.37 25.35 15.19
C ARG A 196 5.71 25.28 15.91
N ALA A 197 6.10 24.05 16.25
CA ALA A 197 7.43 23.76 16.74
C ALA A 197 8.46 24.05 15.65
N ASN A 198 9.65 24.46 16.07
CA ASN A 198 10.77 24.73 15.17
C ASN A 198 11.10 23.50 14.32
N LYS A 199 11.72 23.76 13.17
CA LYS A 199 12.25 22.71 12.30
C LYS A 199 13.29 21.90 13.07
N TRP A 200 13.06 20.60 13.21
CA TRP A 200 14.03 19.68 13.80
C TRP A 200 15.15 19.47 12.79
N THR A 201 16.39 19.64 13.23
CA THR A 201 17.60 19.39 12.44
C THR A 201 18.49 18.42 13.20
N LEU A 202 19.06 17.45 12.49
CA LEU A 202 20.06 16.52 13.00
C LEU A 202 21.41 16.77 12.33
#